data_AF-A0AAJ1NWP9-F1
#
_entry.id   AF-A0AAJ1NWP9-F1
#
_cell.length_a   1.000
_cell.length_b   1.000
_cell.length_c   1.000
_cell.angle_alpha   90.00
_cell.angle_beta   90.00
_cell.angle_gamma   90.00
#
_symmetry.space_group_name_H-M   'P 1'
#
loop_
_entity.id
_entity.type
_entity.pdbx_description
1 polymer ?
#
loop_
_entity_poly.entity_id
_entity_poly.type
_entity_poly.pdbx_seq_one_letter_code
_entity_poly.pdbx_strand_id
1 'polypeptide(L)'
;MNEIDRIINCCQYDNELFRTYINCLIQLKKYSETFQQMKIQLRNDYLIRGICEREVDEVVRGSKEYETYFLPKALQWNFLRENPYLIEKICKDFFAFEALNLTEIEWKTIINCVGNKVKL
;
A
#
# COMPACT_ATOMS: atom_id res chain seq x y z
N MET A 1 -3.05 14.02 17.45
CA MET A 1 -2.82 12.56 17.55
C MET A 1 -2.18 12.10 16.25
N ASN A 2 -0.99 11.48 16.30
CA ASN A 2 -0.33 10.95 15.12
C ASN A 2 -1.17 9.81 14.51
N GLU A 3 -1.06 9.57 13.19
CA GLU A 3 -1.75 8.48 12.50
C GLU A 3 -1.41 7.12 13.12
N ILE A 4 -0.14 6.95 13.52
CA ILE A 4 0.36 5.76 14.24
C ILE A 4 -0.35 5.63 15.60
N ASP A 5 -0.40 6.68 16.42
CA ASP A 5 -1.03 6.63 17.74
C ASP A 5 -2.54 6.31 17.65
N ARG A 6 -3.22 6.81 16.62
CA ARG A 6 -4.63 6.49 16.37
C ARG A 6 -4.82 4.99 16.10
N ILE A 7 -3.93 4.39 15.31
CA ILE A 7 -4.01 2.96 14.96
C ILE A 7 -3.66 2.10 16.17
N ILE A 8 -2.65 2.49 16.95
CA ILE A 8 -2.31 1.83 18.22
C ILE A 8 -3.51 1.84 19.17
N ASN A 9 -4.17 2.98 19.33
CA ASN A 9 -5.38 3.09 20.15
C ASN A 9 -6.54 2.23 19.62
N CYS A 10 -6.68 2.11 18.29
CA CYS A 10 -7.68 1.26 17.63
C CYS A 10 -7.45 -0.23 17.95
N CYS A 11 -6.18 -0.65 17.96
CA CYS A 11 -5.79 -2.05 18.14
C CYS A 11 -5.53 -2.43 19.61
N GLN A 12 -5.46 -1.45 20.52
CA GLN A 12 -5.08 -1.63 21.92
C GLN A 12 -3.76 -2.42 22.09
N TYR A 13 -2.82 -2.22 21.16
CA TYR A 13 -1.58 -2.98 21.08
C TYR A 13 -0.43 -2.03 20.76
N ASP A 14 0.58 -1.98 21.63
CA ASP A 14 1.69 -1.04 21.53
C ASP A 14 3.02 -1.70 21.89
N ASN A 15 3.81 -2.03 20.86
CA ASN A 15 5.23 -2.37 21.00
C ASN A 15 6.02 -1.85 19.80
N GLU A 16 7.35 -1.86 19.91
CA GLU A 16 8.25 -1.29 18.89
C GLU A 16 8.16 -1.99 17.53
N LEU A 17 8.08 -3.33 17.53
CA LEU A 17 7.92 -4.12 16.30
C LEU A 17 6.60 -3.75 15.62
N PHE A 18 5.50 -3.68 16.37
CA PHE A 18 4.19 -3.30 15.88
C PHE A 18 4.19 -1.88 15.30
N ARG A 19 4.80 -0.92 15.98
CA ARG A 19 4.98 0.45 15.46
C ARG A 19 5.70 0.46 14.12
N THR A 20 6.72 -0.37 13.96
CA THR A 20 7.45 -0.56 12.69
C THR A 20 6.53 -1.10 11.59
N TYR A 21 5.72 -2.11 11.90
CA TYR A 21 4.72 -2.64 10.97
C TYR A 21 3.68 -1.58 10.57
N ILE A 22 3.12 -0.84 11.52
CA ILE A 22 2.14 0.20 11.24
C ILE A 22 2.74 1.30 10.36
N ASN A 23 3.95 1.76 10.67
CA ASN A 23 4.64 2.74 9.83
C ASN A 23 4.85 2.22 8.41
N CYS A 24 5.30 0.97 8.25
CA CYS A 24 5.46 0.33 6.95
C CYS A 24 4.14 0.31 6.16
N LEU A 25 3.05 -0.13 6.77
CA LEU A 25 1.72 -0.18 6.13
C LEU A 25 1.22 1.21 5.72
N ILE A 26 1.45 2.24 6.54
CA ILE A 26 1.12 3.63 6.20
C ILE A 26 1.92 4.09 4.98
N GLN A 27 3.22 3.80 4.93
CA GLN A 27 4.06 4.17 3.78
C GLN A 27 3.62 3.41 2.52
N LEU A 28 3.38 2.10 2.61
CA LEU A 28 2.88 1.28 1.48
C LEU A 28 1.55 1.81 0.95
N LYS A 29 0.65 2.24 1.83
CA LYS A 29 -0.59 2.91 1.43
C LYS A 29 -0.31 4.17 0.61
N LYS A 30 0.55 5.06 1.10
CA LYS A 30 0.92 6.30 0.42
C LYS A 30 1.57 6.03 -0.94
N TYR A 31 2.56 5.15 -1.00
CA TYR A 31 3.21 4.78 -2.25
C TYR A 31 2.24 4.14 -3.24
N SER A 32 1.32 3.29 -2.76
CA SER A 32 0.29 2.71 -3.60
C SER A 32 -0.66 3.76 -4.17
N GLU A 33 -1.08 4.74 -3.37
CA GLU A 33 -1.92 5.85 -3.84
C GLU A 33 -1.19 6.71 -4.89
N THR A 34 0.07 7.08 -4.62
CA THR A 34 0.91 7.82 -5.58
C THR A 34 1.11 7.05 -6.88
N PHE A 35 1.39 5.75 -6.80
CA PHE A 35 1.57 4.91 -7.99
C PHE A 35 0.30 4.85 -8.86
N GLN A 36 -0.88 4.71 -8.25
CA GLN A 36 -2.14 4.71 -9.01
C GLN A 36 -2.44 6.09 -9.63
N GLN A 37 -2.19 7.18 -8.91
CA GLN A 37 -2.37 8.54 -9.44
C GLN A 37 -1.44 8.80 -10.63
N MET A 38 -0.17 8.44 -10.50
CA MET A 38 0.82 8.55 -11.58
C MET A 38 0.37 7.77 -12.81
N LYS A 39 -0.09 6.52 -12.64
CA LYS A 39 -0.58 5.69 -13.76
C LYS A 39 -1.73 6.37 -14.52
N ILE A 40 -2.68 6.95 -13.79
CA ILE A 40 -3.82 7.66 -14.39
C ILE A 40 -3.33 8.90 -15.15
N GLN A 41 -2.43 9.67 -14.55
CA GLN A 41 -1.86 10.86 -15.18
C GLN A 41 -1.11 10.51 -16.48
N LEU A 42 -0.18 9.56 -16.44
CA LEU A 42 0.56 9.13 -17.63
C LEU A 42 -0.38 8.61 -18.71
N ARG A 43 -1.35 7.77 -18.34
CA ARG A 43 -2.32 7.24 -19.30
C ARG A 43 -3.08 8.37 -20.00
N ASN A 44 -3.57 9.35 -19.24
CA ASN A 44 -4.29 10.51 -19.81
C ASN A 44 -3.39 11.36 -20.71
N ASP A 45 -2.14 11.60 -20.30
CA ASP A 45 -1.18 12.37 -21.09
C ASP A 45 -0.89 11.70 -22.44
N TYR A 46 -0.70 10.38 -22.45
CA TYR A 46 -0.51 9.63 -23.70
C TYR A 46 -1.75 9.61 -24.59
N LEU A 47 -2.95 9.48 -24.02
CA LEU A 47 -4.20 9.59 -24.78
C LEU A 47 -4.35 10.97 -25.43
N ILE A 48 -4.05 12.06 -24.70
CA ILE A 48 -4.09 13.44 -25.23
C ILE A 48 -3.08 13.63 -26.37
N ARG A 49 -1.93 12.95 -26.29
CA ARG A 49 -0.91 12.94 -27.36
C ARG A 49 -1.29 12.08 -28.57
N GLY A 50 -2.47 11.45 -28.56
CA GLY A 50 -3.01 10.69 -29.67
C GLY A 50 -2.69 9.19 -29.67
N ILE A 51 -2.13 8.65 -28.58
CA ILE A 51 -1.99 7.20 -28.42
C ILE A 51 -3.40 6.61 -28.26
N CYS A 52 -3.69 5.52 -28.99
CA CYS A 52 -5.01 4.92 -28.93
C CYS A 52 -5.23 4.13 -27.62
N GLU A 53 -6.49 3.98 -27.20
CA GLU A 53 -6.84 3.29 -25.96
C GLU A 53 -6.38 1.83 -25.90
N ARG A 54 -6.16 1.20 -27.06
CA ARG A 54 -5.70 -0.19 -27.15
C ARG A 54 -4.21 -0.34 -26.82
N GLU A 55 -3.42 0.69 -27.03
CA GLU A 55 -1.95 0.67 -26.91
C GLU A 55 -1.47 1.40 -25.65
N VAL A 56 -2.26 2.34 -25.14
CA VAL A 56 -1.84 3.27 -24.07
C VAL A 56 -1.28 2.57 -22.83
N ASP A 57 -1.87 1.44 -22.42
CA ASP A 57 -1.44 0.74 -21.20
C ASP A 57 -0.08 0.04 -21.37
N GLU A 58 0.30 -0.33 -22.60
CA GLU A 58 1.63 -0.86 -22.91
C GLU A 58 2.66 0.27 -22.95
N VAL A 59 2.31 1.40 -23.58
CA VAL A 59 3.16 2.60 -23.63
C VAL A 59 3.45 3.13 -22.24
N VAL A 60 2.43 3.23 -21.37
CA VAL A 60 2.60 3.64 -19.97
C VAL A 60 3.58 2.71 -19.26
N ARG A 61 3.42 1.38 -19.39
CA ARG A 61 4.29 0.39 -18.72
C ARG A 61 5.75 0.44 -19.19
N GLY A 62 6.00 0.89 -20.42
CA GLY A 62 7.35 1.07 -20.98
C GLY A 62 7.98 2.43 -20.72
N SER A 63 7.31 3.34 -20.00
CA SER A 63 7.82 4.69 -19.73
C SER A 63 8.77 4.72 -18.53
N LYS A 64 9.76 5.63 -18.56
CA LYS A 64 10.70 5.85 -17.44
C LYS A 64 9.97 6.35 -16.19
N GLU A 65 8.94 7.14 -16.39
CA GLU A 65 8.08 7.66 -15.34
C GLU A 65 7.36 6.51 -14.62
N TYR A 66 6.86 5.51 -15.36
CA TYR A 66 6.25 4.34 -14.75
C TYR A 66 7.25 3.52 -13.92
N GLU A 67 8.47 3.32 -14.44
CA GLU A 67 9.53 2.61 -13.72
C GLU A 67 9.91 3.31 -12.41
N THR A 68 9.98 4.64 -12.42
CA THR A 68 10.38 5.46 -11.25
C THR A 68 9.46 5.25 -10.05
N TYR A 69 8.16 5.06 -10.28
CA TYR A 69 7.18 4.87 -9.22
C TYR A 69 6.69 3.43 -9.09
N PHE A 70 7.30 2.49 -9.81
CA PHE A 70 6.83 1.12 -9.88
C PHE A 70 6.71 0.50 -8.48
N LEU A 71 5.50 0.02 -8.17
CA LEU A 71 5.21 -0.70 -6.93
C LEU A 71 4.75 -2.13 -7.26
N PRO A 72 5.51 -3.18 -6.83
CA PRO A 72 5.10 -4.56 -7.00
C PRO A 72 3.68 -4.82 -6.48
N LYS A 73 2.91 -5.67 -7.19
CA LYS A 73 1.52 -5.97 -6.84
C LYS A 73 1.33 -6.39 -5.38
N ALA A 74 2.24 -7.21 -4.85
CA ALA A 74 2.20 -7.67 -3.46
C ALA A 74 2.30 -6.53 -2.43
N LEU A 75 2.93 -5.42 -2.79
CA LEU A 75 3.12 -4.25 -1.93
C LEU A 75 2.02 -3.19 -2.11
N GLN A 76 1.14 -3.33 -3.11
CA GLN A 76 0.06 -2.39 -3.34
C GLN A 76 -1.03 -2.53 -2.27
N TRP A 77 -1.56 -1.40 -1.82
CA TRP A 77 -2.50 -1.33 -0.70
C TRP A 77 -3.77 -2.17 -0.92
N ASN A 78 -4.31 -2.17 -2.14
CA ASN A 78 -5.51 -2.97 -2.46
C ASN A 78 -5.24 -4.47 -2.30
N PHE A 79 -4.06 -4.95 -2.69
CA PHE A 79 -3.68 -6.35 -2.53
C PHE A 79 -3.55 -6.73 -1.06
N LEU A 80 -2.87 -5.89 -0.27
CA LEU A 80 -2.73 -6.11 1.18
C LEU A 80 -4.07 -6.11 1.88
N ARG A 81 -4.97 -5.20 1.49
CA ARG A 81 -6.32 -5.11 2.04
C ARG A 81 -7.16 -6.35 1.76
N GLU A 82 -7.02 -6.92 0.56
CA GLU A 82 -7.72 -8.14 0.14
C GLU A 82 -7.08 -9.41 0.71
N ASN A 83 -5.81 -9.35 1.10
CA ASN A 83 -5.05 -10.50 1.61
C ASN A 83 -4.34 -10.21 2.95
N PRO A 84 -5.06 -9.89 4.05
CA PRO A 84 -4.43 -9.54 5.31
C PRO A 84 -3.57 -10.67 5.92
N TYR A 85 -3.93 -11.93 5.65
CA TYR A 85 -3.17 -13.11 6.07
C TYR A 85 -1.75 -13.19 5.46
N LEU A 86 -1.46 -12.42 4.40
CA LEU A 86 -0.14 -12.38 3.77
C LEU A 86 0.76 -11.26 4.30
N ILE A 87 0.25 -10.33 5.11
CA ILE A 87 1.00 -9.13 5.52
C ILE A 87 2.31 -9.52 6.20
N GLU A 88 2.24 -10.42 7.16
CA GLU A 88 3.40 -10.83 7.94
C GLU A 88 4.46 -11.51 7.06
N LYS A 89 4.01 -12.38 6.14
CA LYS A 89 4.90 -13.00 5.15
C LYS A 89 5.55 -11.95 4.25
N ILE A 90 4.78 -10.98 3.74
CA ILE A 90 5.29 -9.92 2.88
C ILE A 90 6.28 -9.04 3.64
N CYS A 91 5.99 -8.67 4.87
CA CYS A 91 6.89 -7.86 5.68
C CYS A 91 8.20 -8.59 6.00
N LYS A 92 8.14 -9.90 6.22
CA LYS A 92 9.31 -10.75 6.34
C LYS A 92 10.12 -10.82 5.04
N ASP A 93 9.46 -11.14 3.92
CA ASP A 93 10.14 -11.39 2.64
C ASP A 93 10.73 -10.11 2.01
N PHE A 94 10.05 -8.96 2.15
CA PHE A 94 10.46 -7.70 1.52
C PHE A 94 11.23 -6.76 2.44
N PHE A 95 10.99 -6.81 3.75
CA PHE A 95 11.57 -5.85 4.71
C PHE A 95 12.34 -6.51 5.85
N ALA A 96 12.47 -7.85 5.85
CA ALA A 96 13.17 -8.63 6.88
C ALA A 96 12.61 -8.39 8.30
N PHE A 97 11.31 -8.14 8.42
CA PHE A 97 10.67 -7.96 9.74
C PHE A 97 10.56 -9.30 10.48
N GLU A 98 10.67 -9.21 11.81
CA GLU A 98 10.30 -10.31 12.71
C GLU A 98 8.79 -10.55 12.70
N ALA A 99 8.38 -11.77 13.07
CA ALA A 99 6.99 -12.19 13.14
C ALA A 99 6.29 -11.55 14.36
N LEU A 100 5.14 -10.93 14.13
CA LEU A 100 4.25 -10.47 15.21
C LEU A 100 3.33 -11.60 15.71
N ASN A 101 3.18 -12.68 14.94
CA ASN A 101 2.30 -13.82 15.21
C ASN A 101 0.84 -13.42 15.44
N LEU A 102 0.36 -12.40 14.73
CA LEU A 102 -1.04 -11.98 14.81
C LEU A 102 -1.93 -12.89 13.98
N THR A 103 -3.14 -13.07 14.44
CA THR A 103 -4.19 -13.78 13.72
C THR A 103 -4.65 -13.00 12.50
N GLU A 104 -5.28 -13.69 11.54
CA GLU A 104 -5.88 -13.04 10.37
C GLU A 104 -6.93 -11.97 10.77
N ILE A 105 -7.66 -12.18 11.86
CA ILE A 105 -8.69 -11.25 12.35
C ILE A 105 -8.05 -9.96 12.87
N GLU A 106 -6.93 -10.07 13.59
CA GLU A 106 -6.16 -8.91 14.05
C GLU A 106 -5.58 -8.15 12.86
N TRP A 107 -5.00 -8.85 11.88
CA TRP A 107 -4.52 -8.23 10.64
C TRP A 107 -5.62 -7.51 9.85
N LYS A 108 -6.82 -8.10 9.75
CA LYS A 108 -8.00 -7.44 9.16
C LYS A 108 -8.35 -6.15 9.90
N THR A 109 -8.33 -6.18 11.23
CA THR A 109 -8.59 -5.00 12.07
C THR A 109 -7.56 -3.90 11.81
N ILE A 110 -6.27 -4.25 11.81
CA ILE A 110 -5.17 -3.32 11.56
C ILE A 110 -5.29 -2.68 10.17
N ILE A 111 -5.51 -3.49 9.12
CA ILE A 111 -5.72 -3.00 7.76
C ILE A 111 -6.88 -2.02 7.67
N ASN A 112 -7.98 -2.31 8.37
CA ASN A 112 -9.13 -1.41 8.41
C ASN A 112 -8.81 -0.09 9.14
N CYS A 113 -8.09 -0.14 10.28
CA CYS A 113 -7.68 1.07 11.01
C CYS A 113 -6.70 1.94 10.18
N VAL A 114 -5.79 1.32 9.40
CA VAL A 114 -4.87 2.01 8.47
C VAL A 114 -5.61 2.54 7.24
N GLY A 115 -6.55 1.76 6.70
CA GLY A 115 -7.31 2.08 5.49
C GLY A 115 -8.27 3.26 5.69
N ASN A 116 -8.96 3.29 6.84
CA ASN A 116 -9.94 4.31 7.13
C ASN A 116 -9.27 5.65 7.50
N LYS A 117 -9.66 6.73 6.81
CA LYS A 117 -9.79 8.02 7.50
C LYS A 117 -11.03 7.87 8.38
N VAL A 118 -10.89 7.36 9.60
CA VAL A 118 -11.97 7.46 10.59
C VAL A 118 -12.34 8.94 10.61
N LYS A 119 -13.53 9.29 10.11
CA LYS A 119 -14.12 10.61 10.38
C LYS A 119 -14.30 10.62 11.89
N LEU A 120 -13.45 11.38 12.57
CA LEU A 120 -13.75 11.87 13.91
C LEU A 120 -14.94 12.81 13.80
#